data_AF-A0A2J6HCL3-F1
#
_entry.id   AF-A0A2J6HCL3-F1
#
_cell.length_a   1.000
_cell.length_b   1.000
_cell.length_c   1.000
_cell.angle_alpha   90.00
_cell.angle_beta   90.00
_cell.angle_gamma   90.00
#
_symmetry.space_group_name_H-M   'P 1'
#
loop_
_entity.id
_entity.type
_entity.pdbx_description
1 polymer ?
#
loop_
_entity_poly.entity_id
_entity_poly.type
_entity_poly.pdbx_seq_one_letter_code
_entity_poly.pdbx_strand_id
1 'polypeptide(L)'
;MNKKCGVSTIITDNKEMKKLVYPLSLSLLVFLFPSLSYSQSGTIKIFSELEDVQVYLDEVPQGTDISIIESVSSGSHYLKLVKDSVIVYGELISVVENETTTVLLKDSKEVQEKLLQGKLNKEQKIIDDNPEGVKQYKEQYLDIMVSTRYITETSTVYESKYYPGYYSSTGKTNVNSVSETKEITDWFIIQGGQQISHNDFAQIIGEQDKIDDIDAQNKIIKRKRSNRTALGLAGLTVGAIGGYFFFAAITSGGSWLMPCIVYVLGFEVGIMSLAMKPKYESVYYDMNEAREKILVYNQNLKKELGLPLSYEPN
;
A
#
# COMPACT_ATOMS: atom_id res chain seq x y z
N MET A 1 26.15 -55.19 19.77
CA MET A 1 24.77 -55.73 19.68
C MET A 1 24.31 -55.46 18.25
N ASN A 2 24.34 -56.45 17.34
CA ASN A 2 23.22 -57.34 16.94
C ASN A 2 21.94 -56.53 16.60
N LYS A 3 21.27 -56.57 15.43
CA LYS A 3 21.13 -57.49 14.26
C LYS A 3 20.50 -56.64 13.10
N LYS A 4 20.91 -56.78 11.82
CA LYS A 4 20.22 -57.52 10.70
C LYS A 4 18.71 -57.23 10.56
N CYS A 5 18.04 -57.13 9.41
CA CYS A 5 18.28 -57.34 7.95
C CYS A 5 16.98 -56.90 7.22
N GLY A 6 16.99 -56.66 5.90
CA GLY A 6 15.76 -56.61 5.11
C GLY A 6 15.91 -56.10 3.67
N VAL A 7 16.54 -56.90 2.80
CA VAL A 7 16.59 -56.73 1.34
C VAL A 7 15.42 -57.51 0.72
N SER A 8 14.79 -56.97 -0.32
CA SER A 8 13.91 -57.75 -1.22
C SER A 8 14.09 -57.30 -2.67
N THR A 9 14.92 -58.03 -3.40
CA THR A 9 14.99 -58.07 -4.86
C THR A 9 14.07 -59.17 -5.36
N ILE A 10 13.20 -58.86 -6.33
CA ILE A 10 12.46 -59.86 -7.10
C ILE A 10 13.11 -59.94 -8.47
N ILE A 11 13.90 -60.99 -8.67
CA ILE A 11 14.31 -61.53 -9.96
C ILE A 11 13.33 -62.67 -10.23
N THR A 12 12.61 -62.61 -11.35
CA THR A 12 11.85 -63.77 -11.83
C THR A 12 12.47 -64.26 -13.12
N ASP A 13 12.89 -65.50 -13.04
CA ASP A 13 13.66 -66.25 -14.01
C ASP A 13 12.80 -66.77 -15.17
N ASN A 14 13.55 -67.08 -16.21
CA ASN A 14 13.28 -67.60 -17.52
C ASN A 14 12.37 -68.84 -17.54
N LYS A 15 11.54 -68.98 -18.57
CA LYS A 15 11.08 -70.31 -19.00
C LYS A 15 10.98 -70.40 -20.51
N GLU A 16 11.95 -71.10 -21.06
CA GLU A 16 11.96 -71.63 -22.42
C GLU A 16 10.70 -72.46 -22.72
N MET A 17 10.14 -72.29 -23.93
CA MET A 17 9.44 -73.36 -24.61
C MET A 17 9.74 -73.37 -26.11
N LYS A 18 10.57 -74.36 -26.47
CA LYS A 18 10.39 -75.36 -27.54
C LYS A 18 10.03 -74.87 -28.96
N LYS A 19 11.01 -75.08 -29.82
CA LYS A 19 10.95 -75.29 -31.28
C LYS A 19 9.70 -76.07 -31.72
N LEU A 20 8.96 -75.50 -32.66
CA LEU A 20 8.14 -76.25 -33.61
C LEU A 20 8.54 -75.83 -35.03
N VAL A 21 8.88 -76.82 -35.84
CA VAL A 21 9.36 -76.73 -37.22
C VAL A 21 8.24 -77.21 -38.15
N TYR A 22 8.29 -76.72 -39.40
CA TYR A 22 7.62 -77.16 -40.65
C TYR A 22 6.35 -76.36 -41.09
N PRO A 23 6.06 -76.29 -42.41
CA PRO A 23 6.95 -76.08 -43.56
C PRO A 23 6.43 -75.01 -44.56
N LEU A 24 7.26 -74.72 -45.58
CA LEU A 24 6.98 -73.93 -46.79
C LEU A 24 5.52 -74.01 -47.30
N SER A 25 4.87 -72.86 -47.46
CA SER A 25 3.84 -72.65 -48.48
C SER A 25 4.15 -71.42 -49.33
N LEU A 26 4.50 -71.71 -50.57
CA LEU A 26 4.53 -70.83 -51.73
C LEU A 26 3.16 -70.15 -51.93
N SER A 27 3.06 -68.81 -51.86
CA SER A 27 2.17 -68.00 -52.73
C SER A 27 2.10 -66.52 -52.33
N LEU A 28 2.24 -65.68 -53.37
CA LEU A 28 1.67 -64.35 -53.53
C LEU A 28 2.24 -63.20 -52.67
N LEU A 29 3.40 -62.71 -53.10
CA LEU A 29 3.88 -61.36 -52.82
C LEU A 29 2.98 -60.35 -53.57
N VAL A 30 1.85 -59.98 -52.96
CA VAL A 30 1.11 -58.78 -53.36
C VAL A 30 1.94 -57.59 -52.91
N PHE A 31 2.65 -56.96 -53.85
CA PHE A 31 3.13 -55.59 -53.68
C PHE A 31 1.91 -54.69 -53.52
N LEU A 32 1.47 -54.51 -52.27
CA LEU A 32 0.70 -53.34 -51.88
C LEU A 32 1.66 -52.17 -52.04
N PHE A 33 1.70 -51.58 -53.23
CA PHE A 33 2.18 -50.22 -53.38
C PHE A 33 1.33 -49.39 -52.41
N PRO A 34 1.90 -48.77 -51.35
CA PRO A 34 1.16 -47.72 -50.69
C PRO A 34 0.90 -46.70 -51.79
N SER A 35 -0.36 -46.52 -52.14
CA SER A 35 -0.77 -45.33 -52.89
C SER A 35 -0.29 -44.16 -52.04
N LEU A 36 0.84 -43.58 -52.45
CA LEU A 36 1.27 -42.26 -52.04
C LEU A 36 0.16 -41.32 -52.51
N SER A 37 -0.90 -41.23 -51.72
CA SER A 37 -1.76 -40.06 -51.72
C SER A 37 -0.84 -38.94 -51.32
N TYR A 38 -0.23 -38.27 -52.31
CA TYR A 38 0.34 -36.96 -52.13
C TYR A 38 -0.80 -36.11 -51.60
N SER A 39 -0.87 -35.95 -50.28
CA SER A 39 -1.71 -34.93 -49.68
C SER A 39 -1.18 -33.64 -50.25
N GLN A 40 -1.96 -33.05 -51.15
CA GLN A 40 -1.59 -31.81 -51.80
C GLN A 40 -1.60 -30.76 -50.68
N SER A 41 -0.40 -30.36 -50.26
CA SER A 41 -0.21 -29.51 -49.10
C SER A 41 0.16 -28.09 -49.53
N GLY A 42 -0.35 -27.10 -48.81
CA GLY A 42 0.07 -25.71 -48.90
C GLY A 42 1.03 -25.33 -47.77
N THR A 43 1.42 -24.06 -47.75
CA THR A 43 2.24 -23.45 -46.69
C THR A 43 1.51 -22.22 -46.15
N ILE A 44 1.58 -22.01 -44.84
CA ILE A 44 1.09 -20.77 -44.21
C ILE A 44 2.29 -19.96 -43.76
N LYS A 45 2.37 -18.69 -44.14
CA LYS A 45 3.33 -17.71 -43.61
C LYS A 45 2.63 -16.71 -42.71
N ILE A 46 3.15 -16.55 -41.49
CA ILE A 46 2.60 -15.67 -40.47
C ILE A 46 3.61 -14.55 -40.24
N PHE A 47 3.17 -13.33 -40.45
CA PHE A 47 3.89 -12.12 -40.08
C PHE A 47 3.19 -11.51 -38.87
N SER A 48 3.92 -11.34 -37.77
CA SER A 48 3.40 -10.74 -36.54
C SER A 48 4.23 -9.52 -36.19
N GLU A 49 3.57 -8.40 -35.91
CA GLU A 49 4.19 -7.23 -35.27
C GLU A 49 4.24 -7.38 -33.73
N LEU A 50 3.63 -8.44 -33.20
CA LEU A 50 3.58 -8.78 -31.78
C LEU A 50 4.50 -9.97 -31.49
N GLU A 51 5.23 -9.91 -30.38
CA GLU A 51 6.06 -10.99 -29.82
C GLU A 51 5.23 -11.92 -28.91
N ASP A 52 5.76 -13.08 -28.54
CA ASP A 52 5.15 -14.08 -27.64
C ASP A 52 3.73 -14.52 -28.06
N VAL A 53 3.50 -14.70 -29.36
CA VAL A 53 2.22 -15.13 -29.92
C VAL A 53 2.18 -16.64 -30.08
N GLN A 54 1.26 -17.29 -29.38
CA GLN A 54 1.01 -18.71 -29.53
C GLN A 54 0.11 -18.98 -30.73
N VAL A 55 0.57 -19.84 -31.64
CA VAL A 55 -0.13 -20.19 -32.87
C VAL A 55 -0.82 -21.54 -32.75
N TYR A 56 -2.08 -21.60 -33.19
CA TYR A 56 -2.89 -22.80 -33.27
C TYR A 56 -3.49 -22.94 -34.67
N LEU A 57 -3.45 -24.15 -35.21
CA LEU A 57 -4.10 -24.52 -36.46
C LEU A 57 -5.11 -25.63 -36.15
N ASP A 58 -6.39 -25.41 -36.43
CA ASP A 58 -7.48 -26.33 -36.10
C ASP A 58 -7.44 -26.82 -34.65
N GLU A 59 -7.26 -25.88 -33.72
CA GLU A 59 -7.12 -26.14 -32.27
C GLU A 59 -5.84 -26.90 -31.86
N VAL A 60 -4.96 -27.24 -32.80
CA VAL A 60 -3.68 -27.91 -32.53
C VAL A 60 -2.56 -26.86 -32.35
N PRO A 61 -1.84 -26.84 -31.22
CA PRO A 61 -0.76 -25.89 -30.98
C PRO A 61 0.41 -26.18 -31.93
N GLN A 62 0.89 -25.13 -32.59
CA GLN A 62 2.01 -25.20 -33.54
C GLN A 62 3.32 -24.67 -32.94
N GLY A 63 3.23 -23.69 -32.03
CA GLY A 63 4.38 -23.11 -31.34
C GLY A 63 4.18 -21.64 -31.01
N THR A 64 5.21 -21.02 -30.44
CA THR A 64 5.27 -19.58 -30.12
C THR A 64 6.10 -18.86 -31.17
N ASP A 65 5.63 -17.73 -31.68
CA ASP A 65 6.30 -16.87 -32.68
C ASP A 65 6.76 -17.62 -33.93
N ILE A 66 6.03 -18.66 -34.32
CA ILE A 66 6.30 -19.37 -35.56
C ILE A 66 5.90 -18.50 -36.76
N SER A 67 6.79 -18.43 -37.75
CA SER A 67 6.58 -17.64 -38.96
C SER A 67 6.11 -18.46 -40.15
N ILE A 68 6.28 -19.79 -40.11
CA ILE A 68 5.95 -20.70 -41.20
C ILE A 68 5.35 -21.99 -40.64
N ILE A 69 4.24 -22.45 -41.23
CA ILE A 69 3.68 -23.79 -41.05
C ILE A 69 3.69 -24.47 -42.42
N GLU A 70 4.51 -25.51 -42.55
CA GLU A 70 4.64 -26.28 -43.78
C GLU A 70 3.72 -27.51 -43.78
N SER A 71 3.51 -28.09 -44.96
CA SER A 71 2.76 -29.34 -45.14
C SER A 71 1.33 -29.33 -44.60
N VAL A 72 0.64 -28.20 -44.69
CA VAL A 72 -0.77 -28.07 -44.30
C VAL A 72 -1.64 -28.62 -45.41
N SER A 73 -2.61 -29.48 -45.11
CA SER A 73 -3.55 -30.00 -46.11
C SER A 73 -4.27 -28.87 -46.84
N SER A 74 -4.60 -29.05 -48.12
CA SER A 74 -5.48 -28.10 -48.80
C SER A 74 -6.89 -28.10 -48.21
N GLY A 75 -7.51 -26.93 -48.13
CA GLY A 75 -8.85 -26.76 -47.59
C GLY A 75 -9.01 -25.55 -46.69
N SER A 76 -10.15 -25.51 -45.98
CA SER A 76 -10.46 -24.46 -45.01
C SER A 76 -9.94 -24.86 -43.64
N HIS A 77 -9.07 -24.04 -43.06
CA HIS A 77 -8.46 -24.26 -41.76
C HIS A 77 -8.76 -23.10 -40.81
N TYR A 78 -8.93 -23.37 -39.52
CA TYR A 78 -9.08 -22.33 -38.51
C TYR A 78 -7.72 -21.95 -37.95
N LEU A 79 -7.25 -20.74 -38.24
CA LEU A 79 -6.01 -20.20 -37.69
C LEU A 79 -6.34 -19.31 -36.50
N LYS A 80 -5.78 -19.65 -35.34
CA LYS A 80 -5.95 -18.91 -34.09
C LYS A 80 -4.59 -18.48 -33.54
N LEU A 81 -4.45 -17.18 -33.28
CA LEU A 81 -3.28 -16.58 -32.65
C LEU A 81 -3.68 -16.04 -31.28
N VAL A 82 -2.94 -16.44 -30.25
CA VAL A 82 -3.24 -16.12 -28.85
C VAL A 82 -2.04 -15.42 -28.22
N LYS A 83 -2.27 -14.29 -27.56
CA LYS A 83 -1.27 -13.58 -26.75
C LYS A 83 -1.87 -13.27 -25.38
N ASP A 84 -1.11 -13.49 -24.31
CA ASP A 84 -1.56 -13.30 -22.92
C ASP A 84 -2.90 -14.00 -22.59
N SER A 85 -3.16 -15.18 -23.19
CA SER A 85 -4.44 -15.92 -23.10
C SER A 85 -5.65 -15.25 -23.78
N VAL A 86 -5.42 -14.22 -24.60
CA VAL A 86 -6.44 -13.53 -25.41
C VAL A 86 -6.27 -13.91 -26.88
N ILE A 87 -7.38 -14.23 -27.54
CA ILE A 87 -7.39 -14.47 -28.98
C ILE A 87 -7.26 -13.11 -29.69
N VAL A 88 -6.10 -12.87 -30.32
CA VAL A 88 -5.81 -11.63 -31.05
C VAL A 88 -6.14 -11.76 -32.54
N TYR A 89 -6.16 -12.98 -33.06
CA TYR A 89 -6.58 -13.32 -34.42
C TYR A 89 -7.24 -14.69 -34.43
N GLY A 90 -8.34 -14.84 -35.16
CA GLY A 90 -9.12 -16.08 -35.21
C GLY A 90 -10.01 -16.10 -36.44
N GLU A 91 -9.49 -16.59 -37.56
CA GLU A 91 -10.19 -16.61 -38.84
C GLU A 91 -10.07 -17.95 -39.54
N LEU A 92 -11.06 -18.26 -40.39
CA LEU A 92 -10.97 -19.37 -41.33
C LEU A 92 -10.16 -18.91 -42.55
N ILE A 93 -9.05 -19.61 -42.80
CA ILE A 93 -8.17 -19.37 -43.94
C ILE A 93 -8.32 -20.50 -44.95
N SER A 94 -8.24 -20.17 -46.24
CA SER A 94 -8.19 -21.16 -47.31
C SER A 94 -6.73 -21.45 -47.66
N VAL A 95 -6.32 -22.71 -47.49
CA VAL A 95 -5.01 -23.20 -47.88
C VAL A 95 -5.14 -23.87 -49.24
N VAL A 96 -4.42 -23.35 -50.23
CA VAL A 96 -4.36 -23.88 -51.58
C VAL A 96 -3.09 -24.70 -51.75
N GLU A 97 -3.20 -25.76 -52.54
CA GLU A 97 -2.14 -26.72 -52.81
C GLU A 97 -0.93 -26.06 -53.47
N ASN A 98 0.28 -26.36 -52.99
CA ASN A 98 1.54 -25.79 -53.49
C ASN A 98 1.58 -24.25 -53.47
N GLU A 99 0.64 -23.58 -52.79
CA GLU A 99 0.60 -22.14 -52.62
C GLU A 99 0.96 -21.75 -51.17
N THR A 100 1.32 -20.48 -51.01
CA THR A 100 1.60 -19.89 -49.70
C THR A 100 0.49 -18.93 -49.31
N THR A 101 -0.30 -19.30 -48.30
CA THR A 101 -1.27 -18.39 -47.68
C THR A 101 -0.53 -17.50 -46.68
N THR A 102 -0.68 -16.18 -46.82
CA THR A 102 0.01 -15.21 -45.96
C THR A 102 -0.97 -14.55 -45.00
N VAL A 103 -0.64 -14.54 -43.72
CA VAL A 103 -1.42 -13.88 -42.65
C VAL A 103 -0.56 -12.82 -41.99
N LEU A 104 -1.13 -11.63 -41.79
CA LEU A 104 -0.46 -10.50 -41.15
C LEU A 104 -1.24 -10.10 -39.89
N LEU A 105 -0.62 -10.30 -38.73
CA LEU A 105 -1.07 -9.80 -37.44
C LEU A 105 -0.39 -8.45 -37.17
N LYS A 106 -1.17 -7.38 -37.29
CA LYS A 106 -0.72 -6.02 -36.97
C LYS A 106 -0.97 -5.67 -35.52
N ASP A 107 -0.13 -4.82 -34.94
CA ASP A 107 -0.39 -4.18 -33.65
C ASP A 107 -1.40 -3.03 -33.82
N SER A 108 -2.64 -3.38 -34.16
CA SER A 108 -3.71 -2.41 -34.35
C SER A 108 -4.33 -1.99 -33.01
N LYS A 109 -4.97 -0.82 -32.98
CA LYS A 109 -5.70 -0.36 -31.79
C LYS A 109 -6.72 -1.38 -31.28
N GLU A 110 -7.40 -2.09 -32.18
CA GLU A 110 -8.36 -3.13 -31.82
C GLU A 110 -7.68 -4.32 -31.09
N VAL A 111 -6.51 -4.74 -31.56
CA VAL A 111 -5.74 -5.80 -30.91
C VAL A 111 -5.24 -5.34 -29.54
N GLN A 112 -4.74 -4.10 -29.44
CA GLN A 112 -4.34 -3.50 -28.17
C GLN A 112 -5.50 -3.42 -27.17
N GLU A 113 -6.69 -3.02 -27.62
CA GLU A 113 -7.91 -2.99 -26.80
C GLU A 113 -8.31 -4.38 -26.32
N LYS A 114 -8.28 -5.40 -27.19
CA LYS A 114 -8.55 -6.80 -26.80
C LYS A 114 -7.55 -7.30 -25.74
N LEU A 115 -6.27 -7.01 -25.92
CA LEU A 115 -5.24 -7.36 -24.94
C LEU A 115 -5.45 -6.64 -23.61
N LEU A 116 -5.80 -5.35 -23.64
CA LEU A 116 -6.11 -4.58 -22.45
C LEU A 116 -7.34 -5.16 -21.73
N GLN A 117 -8.43 -5.42 -22.45
CA GLN A 117 -9.62 -6.04 -21.88
C GLN A 117 -9.33 -7.41 -21.27
N GLY A 118 -8.52 -8.23 -21.94
CA GLY A 118 -8.11 -9.53 -21.40
C GLY A 118 -7.31 -9.41 -20.10
N LYS A 119 -6.40 -8.44 -20.01
CA LYS A 119 -5.66 -8.13 -18.78
C LYS A 119 -6.60 -7.68 -17.66
N LEU A 120 -7.51 -6.75 -17.95
CA LEU A 120 -8.50 -6.27 -16.98
C LEU A 120 -9.42 -7.40 -16.50
N ASN A 121 -9.91 -8.26 -17.40
CA ASN A 121 -10.75 -9.40 -17.04
C ASN A 121 -9.99 -10.40 -16.16
N LYS A 122 -8.70 -10.62 -16.43
CA LYS A 122 -7.84 -11.47 -15.60
C LYS A 122 -7.63 -10.88 -14.21
N GLU A 123 -7.36 -9.59 -14.11
CA GLU A 123 -7.24 -8.88 -12.84
C GLU A 123 -8.56 -8.91 -12.05
N GLN A 124 -9.68 -8.65 -12.71
CA GLN A 124 -11.02 -8.73 -12.11
C GLN A 124 -11.31 -10.14 -11.59
N LYS A 125 -10.95 -11.18 -12.35
CA LYS A 125 -11.10 -12.56 -11.90
C LYS A 125 -10.28 -12.84 -10.64
N ILE A 126 -9.07 -12.32 -10.52
CA ILE A 126 -8.24 -12.46 -9.31
C ILE A 126 -8.94 -11.81 -8.10
N ILE A 127 -9.56 -10.64 -8.31
CA ILE A 127 -10.32 -9.92 -7.28
C ILE A 127 -11.55 -10.75 -6.85
N ASP A 128 -12.30 -11.27 -7.82
CA ASP A 128 -13.51 -12.06 -7.58
C ASP A 128 -13.21 -13.39 -6.87
N ASP A 129 -12.08 -14.02 -7.21
CA ASP A 129 -11.60 -15.27 -6.60
C ASP A 129 -11.03 -15.05 -5.17
N ASN A 130 -10.72 -13.80 -4.76
CA ASN A 130 -10.15 -13.47 -3.45
C ASN A 130 -10.92 -12.35 -2.70
N PRO A 131 -12.18 -12.59 -2.31
CA PRO A 131 -13.00 -11.59 -1.62
C PRO A 131 -12.49 -11.25 -0.21
N GLU A 132 -11.83 -12.19 0.47
CA GLU A 132 -11.27 -11.96 1.80
C GLU A 132 -10.07 -11.02 1.75
N GLY A 133 -9.15 -11.23 0.79
CA GLY A 133 -8.03 -10.32 0.57
C GLY A 133 -8.49 -8.91 0.21
N VAL A 134 -9.52 -8.78 -0.63
CA VAL A 134 -10.15 -7.48 -0.94
C VAL A 134 -10.67 -6.80 0.32
N LYS A 135 -11.38 -7.54 1.18
CA LYS A 135 -11.92 -7.00 2.43
C LYS A 135 -10.80 -6.56 3.39
N GLN A 136 -9.80 -7.40 3.60
CA GLN A 136 -8.65 -7.07 4.45
C GLN A 136 -7.89 -5.85 3.93
N TYR A 137 -7.70 -5.78 2.61
CA TYR A 137 -7.08 -4.61 1.98
C TYR A 137 -7.88 -3.34 2.27
N LYS A 138 -9.22 -3.36 2.10
CA LYS A 138 -10.06 -2.19 2.40
C LYS A 138 -9.98 -1.75 3.86
N GLU A 139 -9.90 -2.69 4.80
CA GLU A 139 -9.82 -2.39 6.23
C GLU A 139 -8.45 -1.82 6.63
N GLN A 140 -7.37 -2.29 5.99
CA GLN A 140 -6.00 -1.89 6.32
C GLN A 140 -5.42 -0.81 5.39
N TYR A 141 -6.14 -0.44 4.33
CA TYR A 141 -5.73 0.58 3.36
C TYR A 141 -5.51 1.92 4.05
N LEU A 142 -4.35 2.51 3.79
CA LEU A 142 -3.98 3.83 4.29
C LEU A 142 -4.15 4.89 3.21
N ASP A 143 -4.65 6.06 3.60
CA ASP A 143 -4.76 7.23 2.72
C ASP A 143 -4.56 8.54 3.48
N ILE A 144 -4.33 9.63 2.75
CA ILE A 144 -4.21 10.98 3.29
C ILE A 144 -5.43 11.78 2.87
N MET A 145 -6.14 12.30 3.85
CA MET A 145 -7.24 13.22 3.65
C MET A 145 -6.85 14.64 4.04
N VAL A 146 -7.46 15.60 3.36
CA VAL A 146 -7.29 17.03 3.61
C VAL A 146 -8.63 17.59 4.06
N SER A 147 -8.66 18.22 5.23
CA SER A 147 -9.81 18.95 5.76
C SER A 147 -9.55 20.44 5.72
N THR A 148 -10.43 21.17 5.04
CA THR A 148 -10.44 22.63 5.07
C THR A 148 -11.41 23.11 6.14
N ARG A 149 -10.97 24.08 6.95
CA ARG A 149 -11.82 24.80 7.90
C ARG A 149 -11.62 26.30 7.76
N TYR A 150 -12.72 27.04 7.91
CA TYR A 150 -12.71 28.50 7.90
C TYR A 150 -12.75 29.01 9.34
N ILE A 151 -11.72 29.76 9.75
CA ILE A 151 -11.72 30.45 11.05
C ILE A 151 -11.96 31.94 10.78
N THR A 152 -13.04 32.47 11.34
CA THR A 152 -13.31 33.90 11.33
C THR A 152 -12.83 34.50 12.64
N GLU A 153 -11.75 35.30 12.58
CA GLU A 153 -11.26 36.05 13.73
C GLU A 153 -11.84 37.46 13.67
N THR A 154 -12.78 37.75 14.57
CA THR A 154 -13.32 39.10 14.74
C THR A 154 -12.49 39.84 15.77
N SER A 155 -11.62 40.74 15.32
CA SER A 155 -10.88 41.62 16.23
C SER A 155 -11.64 42.93 16.40
N THR A 156 -12.19 43.16 17.60
CA THR A 156 -12.74 44.45 18.01
C THR A 156 -11.68 45.27 18.74
N VAL A 157 -11.24 46.36 18.12
CA VAL A 157 -10.37 47.34 18.79
C VAL A 157 -11.27 48.29 19.58
N TYR A 158 -11.20 48.20 20.91
CA TYR A 158 -11.85 49.16 21.82
C TYR A 158 -10.89 50.30 22.13
N GLU A 159 -11.10 51.47 21.54
CA GLU A 159 -10.45 52.70 21.99
C GLU A 159 -11.46 53.53 22.81
N SER A 160 -11.45 53.35 24.14
CA SER A 160 -12.25 54.19 25.03
C SER A 160 -11.42 55.38 25.50
N LYS A 161 -11.71 56.60 25.00
CA LYS A 161 -11.24 57.83 25.65
C LYS A 161 -12.16 58.16 26.82
N TYR A 162 -11.70 57.88 28.03
CA TYR A 162 -12.35 58.29 29.27
C TYR A 162 -12.00 59.77 29.54
N TYR A 163 -13.00 60.66 29.54
CA TYR A 163 -12.85 62.05 29.98
C TYR A 163 -13.76 62.30 31.19
N PRO A 164 -13.21 62.67 32.36
CA PRO A 164 -14.02 62.96 33.53
C PRO A 164 -14.52 64.42 33.48
N GLY A 165 -15.85 64.58 33.56
CA GLY A 165 -16.49 65.78 34.09
C GLY A 165 -16.92 66.85 33.06
N TYR A 166 -18.24 66.90 32.85
CA TYR A 166 -19.03 68.02 32.32
C TYR A 166 -18.98 68.21 30.79
N TYR A 167 -20.19 68.33 30.19
CA TYR A 167 -20.55 68.41 28.77
C TYR A 167 -20.74 67.08 28.02
N SER A 168 -22.01 66.70 27.84
CA SER A 168 -22.42 65.62 26.93
C SER A 168 -22.28 66.08 25.48
N SER A 169 -21.28 65.54 24.76
CA SER A 169 -21.26 65.60 23.30
C SER A 169 -21.64 64.22 22.75
N THR A 170 -22.54 64.22 21.75
CA THR A 170 -22.97 63.02 21.04
C THR A 170 -21.81 62.51 20.19
N GLY A 171 -20.94 61.70 20.77
CA GLY A 171 -19.88 61.01 20.05
C GLY A 171 -20.46 59.83 19.27
N LYS A 172 -20.40 59.88 17.93
CA LYS A 172 -20.62 58.69 17.11
C LYS A 172 -19.43 57.76 17.29
N THR A 173 -19.63 56.64 17.98
CA THR A 173 -18.65 55.57 18.11
C THR A 173 -18.55 54.85 16.76
N ASN A 174 -17.48 55.06 16.01
CA ASN A 174 -17.19 54.28 14.82
C ASN A 174 -16.61 52.94 15.27
N VAL A 175 -17.42 51.88 15.23
CA VAL A 175 -16.97 50.51 15.44
C VAL A 175 -16.44 50.00 14.10
N ASN A 176 -15.12 50.02 13.92
CA ASN A 176 -14.49 49.31 12.81
C ASN A 176 -14.29 47.85 13.23
N SER A 177 -15.27 47.01 12.94
CA SER A 177 -15.11 45.56 13.03
C SER A 177 -14.43 45.07 11.76
N VAL A 178 -13.17 44.65 11.85
CA VAL A 178 -12.51 43.92 10.76
C VAL A 178 -12.69 42.43 11.05
N SER A 179 -13.41 41.75 10.16
CA SER A 179 -13.58 40.31 10.17
C SER A 179 -12.63 39.73 9.14
N GLU A 180 -11.61 39.01 9.58
CA GLU A 180 -10.73 38.26 8.68
C GLU A 180 -11.12 36.79 8.73
N THR A 181 -11.51 36.23 7.58
CA THR A 181 -11.76 34.79 7.44
C THR A 181 -10.49 34.14 6.88
N LYS A 182 -9.85 33.30 7.69
CA LYS A 182 -8.67 32.51 7.30
C LYS A 182 -9.12 31.10 6.93
N GLU A 183 -8.73 30.65 5.75
CA GLU A 183 -8.83 29.25 5.35
C GLU A 183 -7.61 28.49 5.87
N ILE A 184 -7.85 27.46 6.69
CA ILE A 184 -6.81 26.58 7.21
C ILE A 184 -7.05 25.19 6.66
N THR A 185 -6.04 24.68 5.98
CA THR A 185 -6.04 23.35 5.38
C THR A 185 -5.20 22.43 6.24
N ASP A 186 -5.86 21.58 7.03
CA ASP A 186 -5.24 20.56 7.86
C ASP A 186 -5.33 19.22 7.13
N TRP A 187 -4.34 18.33 7.29
CA TRP A 187 -4.38 16.98 6.72
C TRP A 187 -4.26 15.93 7.82
N PHE A 188 -4.79 14.75 7.55
CA PHE A 188 -4.78 13.62 8.48
C PHE A 188 -4.70 12.31 7.71
N ILE A 189 -4.22 11.28 8.41
CA ILE A 189 -4.07 9.93 7.85
C ILE A 189 -5.33 9.14 8.23
N ILE A 190 -5.84 8.36 7.28
CA ILE A 190 -6.93 7.43 7.51
C ILE A 190 -6.49 5.98 7.28
N GLN A 191 -7.09 5.06 8.03
CA GLN A 191 -7.01 3.62 7.85
C GLN A 191 -8.42 3.06 7.75
N GLY A 192 -8.76 2.39 6.65
CA GLY A 192 -10.08 1.78 6.47
C GLY A 192 -11.26 2.77 6.67
N GLY A 193 -11.05 4.05 6.36
CA GLY A 193 -12.03 5.12 6.53
C GLY A 193 -12.07 5.78 7.92
N GLN A 194 -11.22 5.38 8.86
CA GLN A 194 -11.12 6.01 10.18
C GLN A 194 -9.82 6.83 10.30
N GLN A 195 -9.91 8.02 10.89
CA GLN A 195 -8.72 8.83 11.17
C GLN A 195 -7.84 8.15 12.21
N ILE A 196 -6.55 8.03 11.90
CA ILE A 196 -5.54 7.48 12.80
C ILE A 196 -4.55 8.57 13.24
N SER A 197 -3.95 8.38 14.41
CA SER A 197 -2.89 9.29 14.87
C SER A 197 -1.57 9.01 14.13
N HIS A 198 -0.66 9.98 14.14
CA HIS A 198 0.68 9.79 13.59
C HIS A 198 1.47 8.72 14.34
N ASN A 199 1.18 8.50 15.63
CA ASN A 199 1.77 7.40 16.40
C ASN A 199 1.26 6.04 15.91
N ASP A 200 -0.06 5.91 15.70
CA ASP A 200 -0.64 4.67 15.18
C ASP A 200 -0.12 4.39 13.77
N PHE A 201 -0.02 5.43 12.94
CA PHE A 201 0.58 5.33 11.62
C PHE A 201 2.02 4.80 11.68
N ALA A 202 2.85 5.36 12.56
CA ALA A 202 4.23 4.90 12.77
C ALA A 202 4.29 3.41 13.16
N GLN A 203 3.36 2.95 14.02
CA GLN A 203 3.28 1.54 14.41
C GLN A 203 2.90 0.65 13.22
N ILE A 204 1.93 1.08 12.41
CA ILE A 204 1.45 0.33 11.24
C ILE A 204 2.56 0.16 10.20
N ILE A 205 3.34 1.21 9.94
CA ILE A 205 4.45 1.16 8.96
C ILE A 205 5.75 0.57 9.53
N GLY A 206 5.76 0.17 10.82
CA GLY A 206 6.90 -0.47 11.46
C GLY A 206 8.05 0.48 11.83
N GLU A 207 7.79 1.78 12.00
CA GLU A 207 8.80 2.78 12.39
C GLU A 207 8.93 2.90 13.92
N GLN A 208 9.22 1.77 14.59
CA GLN A 208 9.34 1.72 16.04
C GLN A 208 10.44 2.65 16.58
N ASP A 209 11.53 2.83 15.82
CA ASP A 209 12.66 3.69 16.22
C ASP A 209 12.24 5.16 16.45
N LYS A 210 11.32 5.70 15.65
CA LYS A 210 10.82 7.07 15.82
C LYS A 210 9.92 7.20 17.05
N ILE A 211 9.11 6.18 17.32
CA ILE A 211 8.27 6.11 18.52
C ILE A 211 9.16 6.08 19.75
N ASP A 212 10.18 5.22 19.74
CA ASP A 212 11.09 5.03 20.86
C ASP A 212 11.91 6.30 21.16
N ASP A 213 12.35 7.04 20.13
CA ASP A 213 13.05 8.33 20.33
C ASP A 213 12.15 9.35 21.02
N ILE A 214 10.91 9.52 20.55
CA ILE A 214 9.96 10.47 21.14
C ILE A 214 9.55 10.05 22.56
N ASP A 215 9.38 8.75 22.81
CA ASP A 215 9.11 8.23 24.14
C ASP A 215 10.30 8.44 25.09
N ALA A 216 11.54 8.30 24.60
CA ALA A 216 12.73 8.63 25.37
C ALA A 216 12.78 10.12 25.74
N GLN A 217 12.45 11.01 24.80
CA GLN A 217 12.36 12.46 25.04
C GLN A 217 11.24 12.79 26.05
N ASN A 218 10.06 12.22 25.88
CA ASN A 218 8.93 12.37 26.80
C ASN A 218 9.25 11.85 28.21
N LYS A 219 10.04 10.78 28.33
CA LYS A 219 10.55 10.27 29.61
C LYS A 219 11.50 11.26 30.28
N ILE A 220 12.36 11.93 29.52
CA ILE A 220 13.23 13.01 30.03
C ILE A 220 12.38 14.19 30.51
N ILE A 221 11.37 14.59 29.74
CA ILE A 221 10.43 15.67 30.12
C ILE A 221 9.67 15.30 31.40
N LYS A 222 9.20 14.05 31.53
CA LYS A 222 8.52 13.54 32.72
C LYS A 222 9.44 13.54 33.95
N ARG A 223 10.71 13.15 33.81
CA ARG A 223 11.71 13.24 34.89
C ARG A 223 11.97 14.69 35.30
N LYS A 224 12.15 15.60 34.34
CA LYS A 224 12.32 17.04 34.61
C LYS A 224 11.09 17.61 35.33
N ARG A 225 9.88 17.20 34.93
CA ARG A 225 8.63 17.57 35.61
C ARG A 225 8.61 17.08 37.05
N SER A 226 8.95 15.80 37.29
CA SER A 226 9.02 15.25 38.64
C SER A 226 9.94 16.06 39.55
N ASN A 227 11.13 16.40 39.06
CA ASN A 227 12.09 17.22 39.81
C ASN A 227 11.57 18.65 40.04
N ARG A 228 10.90 19.25 39.05
CA ARG A 228 10.26 20.57 39.19
C ARG A 228 9.09 20.55 40.16
N THR A 229 8.26 19.51 40.18
CA THR A 229 7.18 19.37 41.16
C THR A 229 7.75 19.24 42.57
N ALA A 230 8.81 18.45 42.76
CA ALA A 230 9.51 18.35 44.04
C ALA A 230 10.08 19.72 44.48
N LEU A 231 10.73 20.44 43.56
CA LEU A 231 11.24 21.80 43.82
C LEU A 231 10.12 22.79 44.14
N GLY A 232 8.98 22.69 43.43
CA GLY A 232 7.82 23.54 43.65
C GLY A 232 7.20 23.33 45.03
N LEU A 233 7.03 22.06 45.43
CA LEU A 233 6.58 21.73 46.79
C LEU A 233 7.57 22.21 47.84
N ALA A 234 8.87 21.99 47.64
CA ALA A 234 9.90 22.49 48.55
C ALA A 234 9.86 24.03 48.68
N GLY A 235 9.74 24.75 47.55
CA GLY A 235 9.59 26.20 47.52
C GLY A 235 8.38 26.67 48.32
N LEU A 236 7.20 26.06 48.10
CA LEU A 236 5.99 26.39 48.88
C LEU A 236 6.18 26.14 50.37
N THR A 237 6.85 25.05 50.77
CA THR A 237 7.11 24.78 52.20
C THR A 237 8.06 25.79 52.83
N VAL A 238 9.16 26.13 52.15
CA VAL A 238 10.11 27.16 52.61
C VAL A 238 9.42 28.52 52.66
N GLY A 239 8.60 28.84 51.66
CA GLY A 239 7.77 30.02 51.63
C GLY A 239 6.84 30.06 52.84
N ALA A 240 6.06 29.01 53.09
CA ALA A 240 5.15 28.95 54.25
C ALA A 240 5.87 29.14 55.60
N ILE A 241 7.05 28.52 55.78
CA ILE A 241 7.89 28.72 56.97
C ILE A 241 8.36 30.17 57.08
N GLY A 242 8.87 30.75 55.99
CA GLY A 242 9.26 32.16 55.93
C GLY A 242 8.10 33.09 56.26
N GLY A 243 6.91 32.78 55.76
CA GLY A 243 5.67 33.53 56.01
C GLY A 243 5.29 33.51 57.49
N TYR A 244 5.35 32.35 58.13
CA TYR A 244 5.14 32.24 59.57
C TYR A 244 6.09 33.14 60.38
N PHE A 245 7.40 33.07 60.09
CA PHE A 245 8.39 33.93 60.76
C PHE A 245 8.21 35.41 60.44
N PHE A 246 7.76 35.75 59.23
CA PHE A 246 7.48 37.12 58.83
C PHE A 246 6.33 37.72 59.64
N PHE A 247 5.20 37.02 59.73
CA PHE A 247 4.07 37.48 60.54
C PHE A 247 4.38 37.52 62.05
N ALA A 248 5.18 36.56 62.55
CA ALA A 248 5.66 36.59 63.92
C ALA A 248 6.57 37.80 64.20
N ALA A 249 7.50 38.12 63.28
CA ALA A 249 8.40 39.27 63.43
C ALA A 249 7.64 40.61 63.39
N ILE A 250 6.60 40.73 62.55
CA ILE A 250 5.74 41.91 62.53
C ILE A 250 5.04 42.10 63.87
N THR A 251 4.47 41.04 64.45
CA THR A 251 3.70 41.14 65.71
C THR A 251 4.60 41.34 66.93
N SER A 252 5.84 40.86 66.90
CA SER A 252 6.80 41.02 68.00
C SER A 252 7.68 42.27 67.89
N GLY A 253 7.54 43.10 66.84
CA GLY A 253 8.40 44.27 66.60
C GLY A 253 9.85 43.93 66.22
N GLY A 254 10.09 42.72 65.71
CA GLY A 254 11.42 42.24 65.31
C GLY A 254 11.80 42.62 63.86
N SER A 255 13.01 42.21 63.45
CA SER A 255 13.47 42.39 62.06
C SER A 255 12.68 41.46 61.11
N TRP A 256 11.81 42.04 60.30
CA TRP A 256 10.89 41.32 59.41
C TRP A 256 11.43 41.08 57.99
N LEU A 257 12.51 41.78 57.61
CA LEU A 257 13.00 41.82 56.22
C LEU A 257 13.42 40.43 55.71
N MET A 258 14.24 39.71 56.48
CA MET A 258 14.76 38.41 56.07
C MET A 258 13.66 37.33 55.95
N PRO A 259 12.73 37.19 56.93
CA PRO A 259 11.58 36.30 56.76
C PRO A 259 10.68 36.66 55.57
N CYS A 260 10.47 37.95 55.28
CA CYS A 260 9.68 38.40 54.13
C CYS A 260 10.31 37.95 52.80
N ILE A 261 11.63 38.10 52.66
CA ILE A 261 12.36 37.65 51.46
C ILE A 261 12.22 36.13 51.27
N VAL A 262 12.37 35.35 52.35
CA VAL A 262 12.21 33.89 52.30
C VAL A 262 10.76 33.50 51.96
N TYR A 263 9.77 34.20 52.50
CA TYR A 263 8.36 34.00 52.18
C TYR A 263 8.08 34.21 50.69
N VAL A 264 8.44 35.39 50.16
CA VAL A 264 8.16 35.77 48.77
C VAL A 264 8.91 34.86 47.80
N LEU A 265 10.22 34.69 47.98
CA LEU A 265 11.03 33.87 47.06
C LEU A 265 10.64 32.39 47.10
N GLY A 266 10.37 31.84 48.29
CA GLY A 266 9.92 30.46 48.41
C GLY A 266 8.60 30.23 47.69
N PHE A 267 7.63 31.13 47.90
CA PHE A 267 6.31 31.03 47.29
C PHE A 267 6.34 31.25 45.76
N GLU A 268 7.12 32.21 45.27
CA GLU A 268 7.29 32.46 43.83
C GLU A 268 7.94 31.28 43.10
N VAL A 269 9.05 30.75 43.64
CA VAL A 269 9.70 29.54 43.08
C VAL A 269 8.75 28.35 43.13
N GLY A 270 7.97 28.24 44.21
CA GLY A 270 6.94 27.22 44.39
C GLY A 270 5.86 27.25 43.32
N ILE A 271 5.24 28.42 43.13
CA ILE A 271 4.18 28.63 42.14
C ILE A 271 4.72 28.47 40.72
N MET A 272 5.83 29.11 40.36
CA MET A 272 6.37 29.04 39.00
C MET A 272 6.72 27.60 38.60
N SER A 273 7.29 26.82 39.52
CA SER A 273 7.65 25.42 39.25
C SER A 273 6.43 24.52 39.03
N LEU A 274 5.28 24.84 39.63
CA LEU A 274 4.03 24.09 39.50
C LEU A 274 3.14 24.57 38.34
N ALA A 275 3.21 25.86 37.97
CA ALA A 275 2.38 26.46 36.93
C ALA A 275 2.81 26.09 35.51
N MET A 276 4.08 25.76 35.28
CA MET A 276 4.59 25.38 33.96
C MET A 276 4.10 23.98 33.54
N LYS A 277 3.14 23.94 32.60
CA LYS A 277 2.70 22.68 31.96
C LYS A 277 3.79 22.19 30.99
N PRO A 278 4.24 20.93 31.07
CA PRO A 278 5.15 20.39 30.07
C PRO A 278 4.43 20.22 28.73
N LYS A 279 5.13 20.53 27.63
CA LYS A 279 4.72 20.15 26.29
C LYS A 279 5.32 18.77 26.02
N TYR A 280 4.48 17.77 25.79
CA TYR A 280 4.92 16.45 25.35
C TYR A 280 5.01 16.44 23.83
N GLU A 281 6.00 15.74 23.30
CA GLU A 281 6.18 15.57 21.87
C GLU A 281 5.40 14.34 21.40
N SER A 282 4.94 14.37 20.16
CA SER A 282 4.24 13.26 19.49
C SER A 282 4.91 13.02 18.14
N VAL A 283 4.83 11.79 17.63
CA VAL A 283 5.32 11.53 16.27
C VAL A 283 4.58 12.46 15.32
N TYR A 284 5.33 13.09 14.43
CA TYR A 284 4.81 13.94 13.40
C TYR A 284 5.49 13.57 12.09
N TYR A 285 4.71 13.56 11.02
CA TYR A 285 5.16 13.27 9.68
C TYR A 285 4.88 14.49 8.82
N ASP A 286 5.77 14.79 7.87
CA ASP A 286 5.43 15.67 6.77
C ASP A 286 4.41 14.98 5.85
N MET A 287 3.51 15.74 5.21
CA MET A 287 2.52 15.21 4.28
C MET A 287 3.18 14.40 3.15
N ASN A 288 4.32 14.87 2.62
CA ASN A 288 5.02 14.20 1.53
C ASN A 288 5.68 12.91 2.01
N GLU A 289 6.29 12.93 3.19
CA GLU A 289 6.87 11.73 3.82
C GLU A 289 5.79 10.68 4.10
N ALA A 290 4.66 11.10 4.66
CA ALA A 290 3.51 10.21 4.90
C ALA A 290 3.01 9.59 3.60
N ARG A 291 2.91 10.38 2.51
CA ARG A 291 2.44 9.89 1.20
C ARG A 291 3.35 8.80 0.63
N GLU A 292 4.66 9.01 0.70
CA GLU A 292 5.64 8.02 0.24
C GLU A 292 5.54 6.72 1.04
N LYS A 293 5.47 6.82 2.37
CA LYS A 293 5.36 5.66 3.26
C LYS A 293 4.05 4.90 3.07
N ILE A 294 2.93 5.61 2.88
CA ILE A 294 1.62 5.02 2.57
C ILE A 294 1.66 4.26 1.25
N LEU A 295 2.29 4.83 0.22
CA LEU A 295 2.41 4.18 -1.09
C LEU A 295 3.18 2.86 -0.98
N VAL A 296 4.32 2.86 -0.28
CA VAL A 296 5.13 1.64 -0.07
C VAL A 296 4.35 0.62 0.75
N TYR A 297 3.70 1.04 1.82
CA TYR A 297 2.87 0.17 2.66
C TYR A 297 1.74 -0.48 1.86
N ASN A 298 0.93 0.31 1.14
CA ASN A 298 -0.20 -0.20 0.35
C ASN A 298 0.27 -1.15 -0.77
N GLN A 299 1.42 -0.87 -1.41
CA GLN A 299 1.99 -1.78 -2.42
C GLN A 299 2.42 -3.12 -1.81
N ASN A 300 3.03 -3.11 -0.62
CA ASN A 300 3.40 -4.33 0.08
C ASN A 300 2.16 -5.11 0.52
N LEU A 301 1.13 -4.42 1.02
CA LEU A 301 -0.13 -5.00 1.41
C LEU A 301 -0.85 -5.68 0.22
N LYS A 302 -0.85 -5.04 -0.97
CA LYS A 302 -1.39 -5.68 -2.20
C LYS A 302 -0.66 -6.98 -2.53
N LYS A 303 0.68 -6.99 -2.44
CA LYS A 303 1.49 -8.18 -2.72
C LYS A 303 1.23 -9.30 -1.72
N GLU A 304 1.14 -8.97 -0.44
CA GLU A 304 0.85 -9.93 0.64
C GLU A 304 -0.53 -10.57 0.45
N LEU A 305 -1.52 -9.77 0.05
CA LEU A 305 -2.89 -10.22 -0.16
C LEU A 305 -3.14 -10.84 -1.55
N GLY A 306 -2.11 -10.93 -2.40
CA GLY A 306 -2.25 -11.48 -3.75
C GLY A 306 -3.16 -10.66 -4.68
N LEU A 307 -3.31 -9.37 -4.42
CA LEU A 307 -4.14 -8.47 -5.21
C LEU A 307 -3.34 -7.85 -6.38
N PRO A 308 -4.00 -7.53 -7.51
CA PRO A 308 -3.36 -6.79 -8.59
C PRO A 308 -2.81 -5.44 -8.12
N LEU A 309 -1.65 -5.02 -8.64
CA LEU A 309 -1.07 -3.71 -8.29
C LEU A 309 -1.95 -2.53 -8.71
N SER A 310 -2.73 -2.72 -9.78
CA SER A 310 -3.74 -1.79 -10.31
C SER A 310 -4.98 -1.67 -9.42
N TYR A 311 -5.19 -2.57 -8.46
CA TYR A 311 -6.39 -2.56 -7.63
C TYR A 311 -6.45 -1.32 -6.75
N GLU A 312 -7.53 -0.55 -6.82
CA GLU A 312 -7.81 0.56 -5.91
C GLU A 312 -9.12 0.31 -5.17
N PRO A 313 -9.16 0.59 -3.85
CA PRO A 313 -10.36 0.39 -3.07
C PRO A 313 -11.32 1.55 -3.35
N ASN A 314 -12.41 1.25 -4.05
CA ASN A 314 -13.59 2.13 -4.14
C ASN A 314 -14.34 2.18 -2.81
#